data_AF-A0A957PLQ1-F1
#
_entry.id   AF-A0A957PLQ1-F1
#
_cell.length_a   1.000
_cell.length_b   1.000
_cell.length_c   1.000
_cell.angle_alpha   90.00
_cell.angle_beta   90.00
_cell.angle_gamma   90.00
#
_symmetry.space_group_name_H-M   'P 1'
#
loop_
_entity.id
_entity.type
_entity.pdbx_description
1 polymer ?
#
loop_
_entity_poly.entity_id
_entity_poly.type
_entity_poly.pdbx_seq_one_letter_code
_entity_poly.pdbx_strand_id
1 'polypeptide(L)'
;MNQSVALPAHLQDIQQKVEGYARDLGLDFPEVRFLMLDFSQINQVAAYDGFPRRYPHWRFGMEYERLRKSYAWGLHRIYEMVINTDPCYAYLLASNLDVDQKLVMAHVYCHADLKKNNLWFAHTNRQMLDEM
;
A
#
# COMPACT_ATOMS: atom_id res chain seq x y z
N MET A 1 15.78 -11.06 7.90
CA MET A 1 15.21 -10.77 6.58
C MET A 1 15.27 -9.27 6.40
N ASN A 2 16.15 -8.81 5.51
CA ASN A 2 16.69 -7.46 5.51
C ASN A 2 15.72 -6.48 4.78
N GLN A 3 15.26 -5.50 5.54
CA GLN A 3 14.79 -4.16 5.16
C GLN A 3 13.58 -4.04 4.22
N SER A 4 12.49 -3.48 4.77
CA SER A 4 11.62 -2.58 4.04
C SER A 4 12.49 -1.57 3.27
N VAL A 5 12.42 -1.60 1.95
CA VAL A 5 13.23 -0.69 1.13
C VAL A 5 12.64 0.70 1.31
N ALA A 6 13.44 1.58 1.92
CA ALA A 6 13.11 3.00 2.01
C ALA A 6 12.84 3.55 0.61
N LEU A 7 11.84 4.43 0.49
CA LEU A 7 11.45 5.02 -0.78
C LEU A 7 12.68 5.68 -1.44
N PRO A 8 13.03 5.35 -2.70
CA PRO A 8 14.12 6.00 -3.43
C PRO A 8 13.99 7.53 -3.46
N ALA A 9 15.11 8.25 -3.44
CA ALA A 9 15.12 9.72 -3.35
C ALA A 9 14.23 10.40 -4.43
N HIS A 10 14.29 9.94 -5.68
CA HIS A 10 13.46 10.50 -6.76
C HIS A 10 11.95 10.29 -6.53
N LEU A 11 11.55 9.18 -5.88
CA LEU A 11 10.15 8.94 -5.51
C LEU A 11 9.76 9.75 -4.27
N GLN A 12 10.68 10.06 -3.36
CA GLN A 12 10.43 10.99 -2.26
C GLN A 12 10.14 12.40 -2.78
N ASP A 13 10.88 12.86 -3.80
CA ASP A 13 10.60 14.15 -4.44
C ASP A 13 9.21 14.17 -5.10
N ILE A 14 8.82 13.06 -5.71
CA ILE A 14 7.48 12.89 -6.28
C ILE A 14 6.42 12.90 -5.18
N GLN A 15 6.64 12.15 -4.09
CA GLN A 15 5.75 12.11 -2.94
C GLN A 15 5.47 13.51 -2.41
N GLN A 16 6.51 14.31 -2.16
CA GLN A 16 6.38 15.67 -1.64
C GLN A 16 5.57 16.58 -2.58
N LYS A 17 5.80 16.47 -3.89
CA LYS A 17 5.04 17.25 -4.89
C LYS A 17 3.58 16.86 -4.93
N VAL A 18 3.29 15.55 -4.96
CA VAL A 18 1.92 15.02 -5.00
C VAL A 18 1.19 15.36 -3.71
N GLU A 19 1.85 15.26 -2.56
CA GLU A 19 1.28 15.66 -1.27
C GLU A 19 0.93 17.15 -1.25
N GLY A 20 1.83 18.01 -1.76
CA GLY A 20 1.57 19.44 -1.92
C GLY A 20 0.31 19.70 -2.73
N TYR A 21 0.21 19.10 -3.92
CA TYR A 21 -0.99 19.23 -4.76
C TYR A 21 -2.26 18.69 -4.07
N ALA A 22 -2.16 17.57 -3.36
CA ALA A 22 -3.30 17.00 -2.65
C ALA A 22 -3.83 17.95 -1.56
N ARG A 23 -2.92 18.59 -0.81
CA ARG A 23 -3.27 19.61 0.20
C ARG A 23 -3.80 20.89 -0.41
N ASP A 24 -3.23 21.36 -1.52
CA ASP A 24 -3.69 22.55 -2.25
C ASP A 24 -5.12 22.36 -2.79
N LEU A 25 -5.50 21.12 -3.14
CA LEU A 25 -6.86 20.75 -3.54
C LEU A 25 -7.82 20.57 -2.35
N GLY A 26 -7.34 20.68 -1.12
CA GLY A 26 -8.16 20.61 0.10
C GLY A 26 -8.42 19.20 0.64
N LEU A 27 -7.64 18.19 0.21
CA LEU A 27 -7.76 16.84 0.77
C LEU A 27 -7.21 16.79 2.20
N ASP A 28 -7.92 16.08 3.09
CA ASP A 28 -7.55 15.88 4.48
C ASP A 28 -7.30 14.39 4.76
N PHE A 29 -6.03 14.03 4.89
CA PHE A 29 -5.56 12.65 5.08
C PHE A 29 -4.53 12.54 6.23
N PRO A 30 -4.43 11.37 6.89
CA PRO A 30 -3.38 11.10 7.89
C PRO A 30 -1.99 11.02 7.23
N GLU A 31 -0.92 10.91 8.02
CA GLU A 31 0.43 10.71 7.49
C GLU A 31 0.46 9.45 6.60
N VAL A 32 0.88 9.58 5.34
CA VAL A 32 1.01 8.47 4.39
C VAL A 32 2.47 8.02 4.30
N ARG A 33 2.73 6.75 4.63
CA ARG A 33 4.05 6.12 4.60
C ARG A 33 4.14 5.14 3.44
N PHE A 34 4.91 5.52 2.41
CA PHE A 34 5.17 4.65 1.27
C PHE A 34 6.35 3.71 1.53
N LEU A 35 6.15 2.43 1.22
CA LEU A 35 7.15 1.37 1.34
C LEU A 35 7.29 0.67 -0.01
N MET A 36 8.52 0.44 -0.45
CA MET A 36 8.78 -0.25 -1.70
C MET A 36 8.92 -1.75 -1.45
N LEU A 37 8.14 -2.54 -2.19
CA LEU A 37 8.20 -4.00 -2.15
C LEU A 37 8.55 -4.57 -3.53
N ASP A 38 9.33 -5.64 -3.53
CA ASP A 38 9.50 -6.47 -4.70
C ASP A 38 8.25 -7.32 -4.99
N PHE A 39 8.27 -8.00 -6.14
CA PHE A 39 7.17 -8.86 -6.57
C PHE A 39 6.87 -10.00 -5.58
N SER A 40 7.88 -10.60 -4.96
CA SER A 40 7.68 -11.68 -3.99
C SER A 40 7.04 -11.13 -2.71
N GLN A 41 7.57 -10.02 -2.20
CA GLN A 41 7.13 -9.35 -0.98
C GLN A 41 5.70 -8.85 -1.11
N ILE A 42 5.32 -8.21 -2.22
CA ILE A 42 3.94 -7.71 -2.37
C ILE A 42 2.93 -8.86 -2.40
N ASN A 43 3.26 -10.01 -3.00
CA ASN A 43 2.41 -11.19 -2.96
C ASN A 43 2.33 -11.81 -1.56
N GLN A 44 3.42 -11.78 -0.80
CA GLN A 44 3.40 -12.21 0.60
C GLN A 44 2.45 -11.33 1.41
N VAL A 45 2.62 -10.01 1.32
CA VAL A 45 1.74 -9.06 2.03
C VAL A 45 0.29 -9.22 1.58
N ALA A 46 0.04 -9.37 0.27
CA ALA A 46 -1.29 -9.57 -0.27
C ALA A 46 -1.95 -10.89 0.19
N ALA A 47 -1.18 -11.98 0.28
CA ALA A 47 -1.69 -13.25 0.79
C ALA A 47 -2.13 -13.16 2.27
N TYR A 48 -1.57 -12.21 3.02
CA TYR A 48 -1.95 -11.90 4.41
C TYR A 48 -2.98 -10.75 4.52
N ASP A 49 -3.60 -10.35 3.40
CA ASP A 49 -4.53 -9.22 3.30
C ASP A 49 -3.95 -7.88 3.78
N GLY A 50 -2.63 -7.68 3.62
CA GLY A 50 -1.94 -6.47 4.05
C GLY A 50 -1.40 -6.51 5.48
N PHE A 51 -1.78 -7.49 6.31
CA PHE A 51 -1.36 -7.53 7.71
C PHE A 51 0.04 -8.14 7.87
N PRO A 52 0.96 -7.50 8.61
CA PRO A 52 2.32 -8.02 8.82
C PRO A 52 2.36 -9.36 9.57
N ARG A 53 1.38 -9.61 10.44
CA ARG A 53 1.28 -10.82 11.25
C ARG A 53 -0.15 -11.37 11.21
N ARG A 54 -0.25 -12.69 11.01
CA ARG A 54 -1.48 -13.47 11.20
C ARG A 54 -1.14 -14.81 11.83
N TYR A 55 -2.19 -15.48 12.32
CA TYR A 55 -2.07 -16.86 12.78
C TYR A 55 -1.50 -17.76 11.66
N PRO A 56 -0.62 -18.70 11.99
CA PRO A 56 -0.02 -19.57 10.98
C PRO A 56 -1.07 -20.52 10.41
N HIS A 57 -1.34 -20.42 9.11
CA HIS A 57 -2.30 -21.28 8.44
C HIS A 57 -1.92 -21.53 6.98
N TRP A 58 -2.03 -22.78 6.54
CA TRP A 58 -1.62 -23.24 5.20
C TRP A 58 -2.34 -22.51 4.06
N ARG A 59 -3.57 -22.03 4.28
CA ARG A 59 -4.34 -21.22 3.32
C ARG A 59 -3.55 -20.02 2.81
N PHE A 60 -2.77 -19.33 3.65
CA PHE A 60 -1.99 -18.17 3.21
C PHE A 60 -0.88 -18.56 2.22
N GLY A 61 -0.28 -19.74 2.39
CA GLY A 61 0.66 -20.30 1.42
C GLY A 61 0.00 -20.65 0.08
N MET A 62 -1.22 -21.17 0.11
CA MET A 62 -1.99 -21.40 -1.13
C MET A 62 -2.34 -20.10 -1.86
N GLU A 63 -2.80 -19.08 -1.12
CA GLU A 63 -3.13 -17.78 -1.71
C GLU A 63 -1.89 -17.12 -2.31
N TYR A 64 -0.74 -17.18 -1.62
CA TYR A 64 0.52 -16.71 -2.15
C TYR A 64 0.86 -17.37 -3.50
N GLU A 65 0.76 -18.71 -3.59
CA GLU A 65 1.02 -19.41 -4.85
C GLU A 65 0.02 -19.05 -5.95
N ARG A 66 -1.26 -18.84 -5.60
CA ARG A 66 -2.29 -18.40 -6.55
C ARG A 66 -1.98 -17.02 -7.10
N LEU A 67 -1.64 -16.06 -6.24
CA LEU A 67 -1.30 -14.68 -6.61
C LEU A 67 -0.02 -14.65 -7.45
N ARG A 68 1.04 -15.32 -6.99
CA ARG A 68 2.32 -15.42 -7.71
C ARG A 68 2.15 -15.97 -9.12
N LYS A 69 1.41 -17.07 -9.28
CA LYS A 69 1.15 -17.66 -10.60
C LYS A 69 0.27 -16.75 -11.45
N SER A 70 -0.82 -16.23 -10.91
CA SER A 70 -1.73 -15.39 -11.71
C SER A 70 -1.01 -14.13 -12.23
N TYR A 71 -0.07 -13.55 -11.47
CA TYR A 71 0.79 -12.49 -11.98
C TYR A 71 1.78 -12.97 -13.04
N ALA A 72 2.46 -14.11 -12.81
CA ALA A 72 3.44 -14.64 -13.76
C ALA A 72 2.82 -14.93 -15.15
N TRP A 73 1.51 -15.20 -15.19
CA TRP A 73 0.72 -15.38 -16.40
C TRP A 73 0.05 -14.10 -16.91
N GLY A 74 0.35 -12.95 -16.30
CA GLY A 74 -0.16 -11.64 -16.70
C GLY A 74 -1.65 -11.42 -16.42
N LEU A 75 -2.28 -12.22 -15.57
CA LEU A 75 -3.72 -12.14 -15.29
C LEU A 75 -4.09 -10.95 -14.38
N HIS A 76 -3.16 -10.52 -13.52
CA HIS A 76 -3.33 -9.35 -12.68
C HIS A 76 -1.98 -8.76 -12.26
N ARG A 77 -1.99 -7.50 -11.84
CA ARG A 77 -0.84 -6.78 -11.28
C ARG A 77 -1.29 -5.92 -10.12
N ILE A 78 -0.61 -6.07 -8.98
CA ILE A 78 -0.82 -5.21 -7.80
C ILE A 78 0.16 -4.04 -7.93
N TYR A 79 -0.36 -2.87 -8.26
CA TYR A 79 0.44 -1.64 -8.36
C TYR A 79 0.70 -1.07 -6.97
N GLU A 80 -0.32 -1.07 -6.12
CA GLU A 80 -0.29 -0.66 -4.72
C GLU A 80 -1.15 -1.54 -3.81
N MET A 81 -0.83 -1.49 -2.52
CA MET A 81 -1.67 -1.99 -1.44
C MET A 81 -1.68 -0.99 -0.28
N VAL A 82 -2.86 -0.55 0.16
CA VAL A 82 -3.01 0.51 1.16
C VAL A 82 -3.73 0.02 2.41
N ILE A 83 -3.03 0.00 3.55
CA ILE A 83 -3.61 -0.31 4.87
C ILE A 83 -4.24 0.95 5.46
N ASN A 84 -5.51 0.84 5.86
CA ASN A 84 -6.25 1.95 6.47
C ASN A 84 -5.90 2.11 7.96
N THR A 85 -4.77 2.74 8.24
CA THR A 85 -4.23 2.96 9.59
C THR A 85 -3.84 4.42 9.76
N ASP A 86 -3.59 4.84 11.00
CA ASP A 86 -3.07 6.17 11.32
C ASP A 86 -1.74 6.01 12.07
N PRO A 87 -0.57 6.06 11.39
CA PRO A 87 -0.34 6.51 10.00
C PRO A 87 -0.76 5.48 8.94
N CYS A 88 -1.09 5.95 7.72
CA CYS A 88 -1.53 5.11 6.61
C CYS A 88 -0.33 4.51 5.87
N TYR A 89 -0.23 3.18 5.84
CA TYR A 89 0.82 2.48 5.13
C TYR A 89 0.41 2.11 3.71
N ALA A 90 1.25 2.45 2.74
CA ALA A 90 1.05 2.11 1.33
C ALA A 90 2.27 1.38 0.78
N TYR A 91 2.07 0.18 0.26
CA TYR A 91 3.11 -0.61 -0.39
C TYR A 91 3.05 -0.37 -1.90
N LEU A 92 4.18 0.00 -2.49
CA LEU A 92 4.34 0.21 -3.92
C LEU A 92 5.17 -0.92 -4.53
N LEU A 93 4.79 -1.37 -5.72
CA LEU A 93 5.56 -2.37 -6.46
C LEU A 93 6.80 -1.74 -7.11
N ALA A 94 7.98 -2.32 -6.84
CA ALA A 94 9.27 -1.83 -7.35
C ALA A 94 9.45 -1.86 -8.87
N SER A 95 8.71 -2.71 -9.58
CA SER A 95 8.77 -2.81 -11.04
C SER A 95 7.83 -1.85 -11.78
N ASN A 96 7.11 -0.98 -11.07
CA ASN A 96 6.28 0.05 -11.70
C ASN A 96 7.16 1.11 -12.39
N LEU A 97 6.68 1.62 -13.53
CA LEU A 97 7.34 2.74 -14.21
C LEU A 97 7.16 4.01 -13.39
N ASP A 98 8.03 5.02 -13.56
CA ASP A 98 7.94 6.28 -12.83
C ASP A 98 6.59 6.98 -13.01
N VAL A 99 5.98 6.86 -14.19
CA VAL A 99 4.65 7.40 -14.48
C VAL A 99 3.58 6.66 -13.67
N ASP A 100 3.68 5.33 -13.58
CA ASP A 100 2.77 4.52 -12.78
C ASP A 100 2.92 4.88 -11.30
N GLN A 101 4.16 5.02 -10.80
CA GLN A 101 4.41 5.41 -9.41
C GLN A 101 3.76 6.75 -9.08
N LYS A 102 3.90 7.75 -9.95
CA LYS A 102 3.25 9.06 -9.77
C LYS A 102 1.72 8.93 -9.67
N LEU A 103 1.11 8.19 -10.58
CA LEU A 103 -0.34 8.01 -10.63
C LEU A 103 -0.84 7.28 -9.38
N VAL A 104 -0.15 6.21 -9.01
CA VAL A 104 -0.47 5.38 -7.85
C VAL A 104 -0.31 6.17 -6.55
N MET A 105 0.75 6.95 -6.40
CA MET A 105 0.94 7.80 -5.22
C MET A 105 -0.19 8.83 -5.08
N ALA A 106 -0.58 9.47 -6.19
CA ALA A 106 -1.74 10.38 -6.19
C ALA A 106 -3.03 9.64 -5.81
N HIS A 107 -3.21 8.43 -6.33
CA HIS A 107 -4.34 7.57 -5.99
C HIS A 107 -4.38 7.21 -4.50
N VAL A 108 -3.23 6.89 -3.89
CA VAL A 108 -3.12 6.57 -2.46
C VAL A 108 -3.53 7.74 -1.58
N TYR A 109 -3.15 8.98 -1.92
CA TYR A 109 -3.61 10.15 -1.17
C TYR A 109 -5.13 10.31 -1.22
N CYS A 110 -5.75 10.08 -2.38
CA CYS A 110 -7.20 10.06 -2.51
C CYS A 110 -7.85 8.94 -1.67
N HIS A 111 -7.25 7.75 -1.65
CA HIS A 111 -7.70 6.67 -0.75
C HIS A 111 -7.60 7.07 0.72
N ALA A 112 -6.51 7.70 1.14
CA ALA A 112 -6.30 8.09 2.53
C ALA A 112 -7.32 9.15 2.99
N ASP A 113 -7.62 10.14 2.14
CA ASP A 113 -8.66 11.14 2.38
C ASP A 113 -10.04 10.47 2.46
N LEU A 114 -10.40 9.67 1.45
CA LEU A 114 -11.69 8.98 1.40
C LEU A 114 -11.89 8.10 2.64
N LYS A 115 -10.88 7.35 3.05
CA LYS A 115 -10.97 6.49 4.25
C LYS A 115 -11.13 7.28 5.54
N LYS A 116 -10.52 8.47 5.64
CA LYS A 116 -10.62 9.33 6.83
C LYS A 116 -11.99 10.00 6.92
N ASN A 117 -12.52 10.49 5.80
CA ASN A 117 -13.66 11.40 5.75
C ASN A 117 -14.99 10.74 5.37
N ASN A 118 -14.97 9.50 4.91
CA ASN A 118 -16.18 8.78 4.50
C ASN A 118 -16.91 8.14 5.70
N LEU A 119 -18.21 8.40 5.80
CA LEU A 119 -19.09 7.92 6.88
C LEU A 119 -19.08 6.39 7.02
N TRP A 120 -19.00 5.66 5.91
CA TRP A 120 -18.96 4.20 5.92
C TRP A 120 -17.67 3.66 6.55
N PHE A 121 -16.55 4.40 6.49
CA PHE A 121 -15.29 3.96 7.08
C PHE A 121 -15.07 4.47 8.51
N ALA A 122 -15.96 5.32 9.04
CA ALA A 122 -15.82 5.95 10.35
C ALA A 122 -15.73 4.94 11.52
N HIS A 123 -16.34 3.76 11.38
CA HIS A 123 -16.33 2.71 12.40
C HIS A 123 -15.14 1.73 12.29
N THR A 124 -14.28 1.90 11.29
CA THR A 124 -13.13 1.00 11.08
C THR A 124 -12.01 1.33 12.07
N ASN A 125 -11.39 0.30 12.66
CA ASN A 125 -10.26 0.50 13.56
C ASN A 125 -9.02 1.02 12.80
N ARG A 126 -8.52 2.19 13.21
CA ARG A 126 -7.35 2.87 12.62
C ARG A 126 -6.02 2.46 13.26
N GLN A 127 -6.06 1.74 14.38
CA GLN A 127 -4.90 1.21 15.12
C GLN A 127 -4.80 -0.32 15.01
N MET A 128 -5.39 -0.90 13.95
CA MET A 128 -5.48 -2.34 13.75
C MET A 128 -4.13 -3.08 13.71
N LEU A 129 -3.03 -2.37 13.47
CA LEU A 129 -1.67 -2.94 13.47
C LEU A 129 -1.10 -3.10 14.89
N ASP A 130 -1.59 -2.34 15.86
CA ASP A 130 -1.11 -2.36 17.25
C ASP A 130 -1.80 -3.46 18.07
N GLU A 131 -2.99 -3.89 17.63
CA GLU A 131 -3.82 -4.90 18.30
C GLU A 131 -3.50 -6.35 17.86
N MET A 132 -2.51 -6.58 16.98
CA MET A 132 -2.10 -7.89 16.43
C MET A 132 -0.70 -8.35 16.85
#